data_AF-A0A132A7L7-F1
#
_entry.id   AF-A0A132A7L7-F1
#
_cell.length_a   1.000
_cell.length_b   1.000
_cell.length_c   1.000
_cell.angle_alpha   90.00
_cell.angle_beta   90.00
_cell.angle_gamma   90.00
#
_symmetry.space_group_name_H-M   'P 1'
#
loop_
_entity.id
_entity.type
_entity.pdbx_description
1 polymer ?
#
loop_
_entity_poly.entity_id
_entity_poly.type
_entity_poly.pdbx_seq_one_letter_code
_entity_poly.pdbx_strand_id
1 'polypeptide(L)'
;MSSTSNNPNRNLLSGSMLNVEQSYSPNHISMNPLMHFDEIKKPMSAEQNLERLFNLSPIEIRDDFEDKLCRCYLLVQNQIVGKSPNQIQEELSRICRENPPDRDHEIVYGIVISMLLDFYNTNKLFLAIIPSIRDGSVHLCNCLNQILSEKFSKLHDHARQCLLLLCKELLRNPMQNIEIIFYNLMRNIVSGDISNRNLALCETILDILIEHRPAYENNILLIQYSLFKFLRLIADHANPSHQRLLIKEIRFCNHWLTERFSDLIPLGRDLIRLLQQVSRITEFEQLWRKILTNPTSLSPKFSLVQMLKTRTNRRFIRLLITFDIEKKLNFLVSQVRLGSQRRYQEWFQKQYFSTSENQMLRSDLIRFICNSIHPSNEIIASDLMPRWAMIDP
;
A
#
# COMPACT_ATOMS: atom_id res chain seq x y z
N MET A 1 -0.42 -21.10 49.75
CA MET A 1 -0.66 -19.66 49.57
C MET A 1 0.69 -18.97 49.66
N SER A 2 1.23 -18.22 48.71
CA SER A 2 0.90 -17.85 47.33
C SER A 2 2.25 -17.45 46.71
N SER A 3 2.59 -18.06 45.59
CA SER A 3 3.82 -17.83 44.83
C SER A 3 3.74 -16.53 44.04
N THR A 4 4.71 -15.65 44.22
CA THR A 4 4.94 -14.45 43.42
C THR A 4 5.65 -14.84 42.12
N SER A 5 4.96 -14.70 40.98
CA SER A 5 5.55 -14.83 39.64
C SER A 5 6.16 -13.50 39.20
N ASN A 6 7.47 -13.50 38.99
CA ASN A 6 8.22 -12.44 38.32
C ASN A 6 7.73 -12.26 36.88
N ASN A 7 7.37 -11.03 36.50
CA ASN A 7 6.98 -10.66 35.14
C ASN A 7 8.12 -9.84 34.50
N PRO A 8 8.84 -10.36 33.50
CA PRO A 8 10.02 -9.71 32.93
C PRO A 8 9.59 -8.83 31.75
N ASN A 9 9.03 -7.65 32.01
CA ASN A 9 8.76 -6.65 30.96
C ASN A 9 8.69 -5.21 31.49
N ARG A 10 9.36 -4.94 32.62
CA ARG A 10 9.22 -3.68 33.36
C ARG A 10 10.23 -2.59 33.01
N ASN A 11 11.21 -2.87 32.14
CA ASN A 11 12.21 -1.89 31.75
C ASN A 11 12.19 -1.75 30.24
N LEU A 12 11.61 -0.66 29.74
CA LEU A 12 11.95 0.07 28.52
C LEU A 12 10.93 1.21 28.40
N LEU A 13 11.44 2.44 28.20
CA LEU A 13 10.71 3.71 28.08
C LEU A 13 10.52 4.50 29.39
N SER A 14 11.64 4.83 30.04
CA SER A 14 11.78 6.08 30.80
C SER A 14 13.02 6.80 30.30
N GLY A 15 12.84 7.72 29.36
CA GLY A 15 13.90 8.56 28.80
C GLY A 15 13.37 9.97 28.64
N SER A 16 13.90 10.86 29.47
CA SER A 16 13.53 12.27 29.64
C SER A 16 13.70 13.12 28.38
N MET A 17 12.79 14.09 28.24
CA MET A 17 12.79 15.16 27.25
C MET A 17 14.11 15.95 27.23
N LEU A 18 14.59 16.25 26.02
CA LEU A 18 15.48 17.37 25.75
C LEU A 18 14.78 18.33 24.79
N ASN A 19 14.56 19.55 25.29
CA ASN A 19 14.15 20.72 24.52
C ASN A 19 15.22 21.04 23.46
N VAL A 20 14.82 21.16 22.20
CA VAL A 20 15.57 21.89 21.19
C VAL A 20 14.57 22.71 20.37
N GLU A 21 14.42 23.97 20.72
CA GLU A 21 13.92 25.00 19.81
C GLU A 21 15.03 25.30 18.79
N GLN A 22 14.84 24.93 17.53
CA GLN A 22 15.61 25.52 16.42
C GLN A 22 14.74 25.69 15.16
N SER A 23 14.51 26.96 14.84
CA SER A 23 14.31 27.58 13.52
C SER A 23 14.05 26.67 12.32
N TYR A 24 12.82 26.73 11.80
CA TYR A 24 12.48 26.29 10.45
C TYR A 24 13.10 27.25 9.41
N SER A 25 14.08 26.77 8.66
CA SER A 25 14.41 27.29 7.32
C SER A 25 13.99 26.25 6.27
N PRO A 26 13.48 26.68 5.10
CA PRO A 26 13.00 25.77 4.07
C PRO A 26 14.20 25.18 3.34
N ASN A 27 14.70 24.03 3.82
CA ASN A 27 15.74 23.31 3.11
C ASN A 27 15.14 22.60 1.89
N HIS A 28 15.59 23.04 0.73
CA HIS A 28 15.56 22.34 -0.54
C HIS A 28 15.86 20.85 -0.35
N ILE A 29 15.12 20.03 -1.09
CA ILE A 29 15.35 18.60 -1.27
C ILE A 29 16.79 18.40 -1.75
N SER A 30 17.71 18.11 -0.83
CA SER A 30 19.02 17.56 -1.16
C SER A 30 18.81 16.07 -1.44
N MET A 31 18.59 15.77 -2.73
CA MET A 31 18.78 14.40 -3.23
C MET A 31 20.25 14.05 -3.08
N ASN A 32 20.53 12.92 -2.45
CA ASN A 32 21.87 12.33 -2.44
C ASN A 32 22.33 12.09 -3.90
N PRO A 33 23.50 12.58 -4.32
CA PRO A 33 24.00 12.35 -5.66
C PRO A 33 24.66 10.97 -5.72
N LEU A 34 23.87 9.94 -6.01
CA LEU A 34 24.39 8.65 -6.46
C LEU A 34 23.87 8.36 -7.86
N MET A 35 24.43 9.04 -8.85
CA MET A 35 24.57 8.60 -10.24
C MET A 35 25.50 9.59 -10.97
N HIS A 36 26.82 9.45 -10.83
CA HIS A 36 27.70 9.81 -11.95
C HIS A 36 27.52 8.71 -13.00
N PHE A 37 26.59 8.91 -13.93
CA PHE A 37 26.53 8.18 -15.19
C PHE A 37 26.89 9.15 -16.32
N ASP A 38 28.14 9.59 -16.35
CA ASP A 38 28.75 10.23 -17.51
C ASP A 38 29.35 9.17 -18.44
N GLU A 39 28.53 8.20 -18.84
CA GLU A 39 28.76 7.44 -20.06
C GLU A 39 27.51 7.58 -20.92
N ILE A 40 27.67 8.19 -22.09
CA ILE A 40 26.63 8.28 -23.12
C ILE A 40 26.36 6.85 -23.61
N LYS A 41 25.54 6.10 -22.88
CA LYS A 41 25.00 4.82 -23.31
C LYS A 41 24.09 5.11 -24.50
N LYS A 42 24.39 4.48 -25.63
CA LYS A 42 23.51 4.45 -26.81
C LYS A 42 22.07 4.16 -26.34
N PRO A 43 21.05 4.90 -26.81
CA PRO A 43 19.68 4.69 -26.35
C PRO A 43 19.29 3.23 -26.58
N MET A 44 18.81 2.57 -25.52
CA MET A 44 18.38 1.18 -25.56
C MET A 44 17.17 1.02 -26.49
N SER A 45 17.10 -0.11 -27.20
CA SER A 45 15.89 -0.47 -27.96
C SER A 45 14.68 -0.68 -27.04
N ALA A 46 13.47 -0.61 -27.61
CA ALA A 46 12.24 -0.86 -26.85
C ALA A 46 12.23 -2.26 -26.23
N GLU A 47 12.70 -3.26 -26.96
CA GLU A 47 12.82 -4.65 -26.51
C GLU A 47 13.77 -4.78 -25.31
N GLN A 48 14.92 -4.11 -25.36
CA GLN A 48 15.87 -4.09 -24.25
C GLN A 48 15.32 -3.34 -23.02
N ASN A 49 14.48 -2.32 -23.22
CA ASN A 49 13.82 -1.65 -22.09
C ASN A 49 12.83 -2.56 -21.37
N LEU A 50 12.19 -3.52 -22.06
CA LEU A 50 11.26 -4.46 -21.44
C LEU A 50 11.93 -5.39 -20.43
N GLU A 51 13.22 -5.68 -20.59
CA GLU A 51 14.01 -6.44 -19.60
C GLU A 51 14.07 -5.73 -18.25
N ARG A 52 13.82 -4.41 -18.21
CA ARG A 52 13.80 -3.60 -16.98
C ARG A 52 12.39 -3.48 -16.37
N LEU A 53 11.37 -4.12 -16.93
CA LEU A 53 10.00 -4.06 -16.42
C LEU A 53 9.80 -5.07 -15.28
N PHE A 54 10.02 -6.35 -15.56
CA PHE A 54 9.79 -7.46 -14.63
C PHE A 54 11.09 -8.19 -14.28
N ASN A 55 11.33 -8.34 -12.97
CA ASN A 55 12.40 -9.14 -12.40
C ASN A 55 11.93 -10.59 -12.22
N LEU A 56 11.97 -11.36 -13.31
CA LEU A 56 11.62 -12.78 -13.32
C LEU A 56 12.86 -13.63 -13.06
N SER A 57 12.69 -14.69 -12.27
CA SER A 57 13.72 -15.73 -12.12
C SER A 57 13.88 -16.55 -13.42
N PRO A 58 15.00 -17.26 -13.62
CA PRO A 58 15.24 -18.03 -14.85
C PRO A 58 14.21 -19.13 -15.17
N ILE A 59 13.42 -19.54 -14.17
CA ILE A 59 12.38 -20.57 -14.30
C ILE A 59 10.97 -19.97 -14.44
N GLU A 60 10.81 -18.67 -14.22
CA GLU A 60 9.54 -17.98 -14.36
C GLU A 60 9.34 -17.53 -15.81
N ILE A 61 8.14 -17.78 -16.31
CA ILE A 61 7.69 -17.29 -17.60
C ILE A 61 6.71 -16.14 -17.39
N ARG A 62 6.63 -15.26 -18.39
CA ARG A 62 5.58 -14.23 -18.43
C ARG A 62 4.22 -14.89 -18.55
N ASP A 63 3.24 -14.33 -17.86
CA ASP A 63 1.83 -14.70 -18.08
C ASP A 63 1.14 -13.78 -19.09
N ASP A 64 -0.08 -14.13 -19.45
CA ASP A 64 -0.87 -13.46 -20.50
C ASP A 64 -0.99 -11.95 -20.27
N PHE A 65 -1.09 -11.52 -19.00
CA PHE A 65 -1.17 -10.10 -18.67
C PHE A 65 0.19 -9.41 -18.85
N GLU A 66 1.28 -10.02 -18.38
CA GLU A 66 2.64 -9.52 -18.58
C GLU A 66 2.98 -9.40 -20.09
N ASP A 67 2.63 -10.40 -20.89
CA ASP A 67 2.82 -10.39 -22.35
C ASP A 67 1.92 -9.34 -23.03
N LYS A 68 0.70 -9.15 -22.55
CA LYS A 68 -0.19 -8.07 -23.03
C LYS A 68 0.44 -6.69 -22.77
N LEU A 69 0.94 -6.44 -21.56
CA LEU A 69 1.60 -5.19 -21.21
C LEU A 69 2.81 -4.91 -22.11
N CYS A 70 3.64 -5.93 -22.37
CA CYS A 70 4.78 -5.79 -23.28
C CYS A 70 4.35 -5.47 -24.72
N ARG A 71 3.32 -6.12 -25.26
CA ARG A 71 2.79 -5.82 -26.60
C ARG A 71 2.25 -4.40 -26.69
N CYS A 72 1.48 -3.95 -25.70
CA CYS A 72 0.94 -2.60 -25.62
C CYS A 72 2.06 -1.54 -25.57
N TYR A 73 3.13 -1.81 -24.82
CA TYR A 73 4.31 -0.94 -24.79
C TYR A 73 4.96 -0.82 -26.17
N LEU A 74 5.24 -1.93 -26.84
CA LEU A 74 5.85 -1.92 -28.17
C LEU A 74 4.98 -1.18 -29.19
N LEU A 75 3.66 -1.36 -29.13
CA LEU A 75 2.71 -0.61 -29.97
C LEU A 75 2.90 0.89 -29.79
N VAL A 76 2.95 1.38 -28.56
CA VAL A 76 3.12 2.81 -28.27
C VAL A 76 4.52 3.30 -28.67
N GLN A 77 5.58 2.54 -28.36
CA GLN A 77 6.95 2.92 -28.69
C GLN A 77 7.15 3.09 -30.20
N ASN A 78 6.63 2.18 -31.02
CA ASN A 78 6.73 2.26 -32.47
C ASN A 78 6.13 3.55 -33.05
N GLN A 79 5.23 4.19 -32.33
CA GLN A 79 4.56 5.41 -32.76
C GLN A 79 5.30 6.68 -32.33
N ILE A 80 6.07 6.61 -31.25
CA ILE A 80 6.72 7.78 -30.63
C ILE A 80 8.25 7.81 -30.84
N VAL A 81 8.84 6.71 -31.31
CA VAL A 81 10.28 6.64 -31.61
C VAL A 81 10.71 7.76 -32.56
N GLY A 82 11.79 8.46 -32.20
CA GLY A 82 12.39 9.52 -33.01
C GLY A 82 11.60 10.83 -33.04
N LYS A 83 10.46 10.93 -32.36
CA LYS A 83 9.63 12.14 -32.30
C LYS A 83 10.09 13.07 -31.19
N SER A 84 9.97 14.38 -31.43
CA SER A 84 10.20 15.40 -30.40
C SER A 84 9.09 15.36 -29.34
N PRO A 85 9.30 15.92 -28.13
CA PRO A 85 8.30 15.89 -27.06
C PRO A 85 6.91 16.39 -27.47
N ASN A 86 6.83 17.47 -28.26
CA ASN A 86 5.55 18.01 -28.73
C ASN A 86 4.88 17.06 -29.73
N GLN A 87 5.67 16.46 -30.63
CA GLN A 87 5.18 15.49 -31.60
C GLN A 87 4.71 14.19 -30.92
N ILE A 88 5.33 13.77 -29.82
CA ILE A 88 4.88 12.62 -29.02
C ILE A 88 3.47 12.88 -28.48
N GLN A 89 3.24 14.05 -27.88
CA GLN A 89 1.94 14.40 -27.33
C GLN A 89 0.85 14.45 -28.40
N GLU A 90 1.14 15.09 -29.54
CA GLU A 90 0.22 15.16 -30.68
C GLU A 90 -0.09 13.77 -31.23
N GLU A 91 0.94 12.93 -31.37
CA GLU A 91 0.80 11.58 -31.91
C GLU A 91 0.00 10.67 -30.99
N LEU A 92 0.30 10.66 -29.69
CA LEU A 92 -0.46 9.88 -28.71
C LEU A 92 -1.93 10.33 -28.69
N SER A 93 -2.17 11.64 -28.71
CA SER A 93 -3.53 12.19 -28.80
C SER A 93 -4.23 11.79 -30.10
N ARG A 94 -3.50 11.74 -31.22
CA ARG A 94 -4.00 11.32 -32.53
C ARG A 94 -4.37 9.83 -32.52
N ILE A 95 -3.48 8.97 -32.04
CA ILE A 95 -3.71 7.52 -32.00
C ILE A 95 -4.87 7.21 -31.07
N CYS A 96 -4.95 7.83 -29.89
CA CYS A 96 -6.10 7.65 -29.01
C CYS A 96 -7.40 8.13 -29.64
N ARG A 97 -7.37 9.11 -30.57
CA ARG A 97 -8.56 9.53 -31.30
C ARG A 97 -8.95 8.56 -32.43
N GLU A 98 -7.97 8.01 -33.12
CA GLU A 98 -8.18 7.14 -34.28
C GLU A 98 -8.41 5.67 -33.91
N ASN A 99 -7.95 5.24 -32.72
CA ASN A 99 -8.08 3.84 -32.32
C ASN A 99 -9.56 3.47 -32.07
N PRO A 100 -9.98 2.24 -32.45
CA PRO A 100 -11.29 1.73 -32.12
C PRO A 100 -11.52 1.72 -30.60
N PRO A 101 -12.71 2.12 -30.11
CA PRO A 101 -13.00 2.20 -28.67
C PRO A 101 -12.75 0.90 -27.90
N ASP A 102 -12.93 -0.27 -28.53
CA ASP A 102 -12.66 -1.58 -27.95
C ASP A 102 -11.15 -1.85 -27.71
N ARG A 103 -10.28 -1.10 -28.38
CA ARG A 103 -8.81 -1.20 -28.28
C ARG A 103 -8.14 -0.02 -27.58
N ASP A 104 -8.91 0.95 -27.07
CA ASP A 104 -8.36 2.10 -26.32
C ASP A 104 -7.49 1.66 -25.15
N HIS A 105 -7.84 0.55 -24.50
CA HIS A 105 -7.08 -0.04 -23.42
C HIS A 105 -5.63 -0.39 -23.81
N GLU A 106 -5.36 -0.78 -25.06
CA GLU A 106 -4.01 -1.13 -25.52
C GLU A 106 -3.08 0.08 -25.51
N ILE A 107 -3.59 1.25 -25.92
CA ILE A 107 -2.81 2.49 -25.91
C ILE A 107 -2.59 2.96 -24.48
N VAL A 108 -3.63 2.97 -23.66
CA VAL A 108 -3.53 3.35 -22.24
C VAL A 108 -2.50 2.48 -21.52
N TYR A 109 -2.52 1.16 -21.74
CA TYR A 109 -1.58 0.23 -21.11
C TYR A 109 -0.17 0.50 -21.61
N GLY A 110 0.01 0.73 -22.91
CA GLY A 110 1.31 1.06 -23.49
C GLY A 110 1.90 2.36 -22.95
N ILE A 111 1.09 3.39 -22.75
CA ILE A 111 1.51 4.67 -22.13
C ILE A 111 1.90 4.43 -20.67
N VAL A 112 1.12 3.67 -19.91
CA VAL A 112 1.45 3.31 -18.51
C VAL A 112 2.81 2.62 -18.43
N ILE A 113 3.04 1.59 -19.25
CA ILE A 113 4.34 0.87 -19.24
C ILE A 113 5.48 1.77 -19.72
N SER A 114 5.22 2.67 -20.67
CA SER A 114 6.21 3.68 -21.09
C SER A 114 6.60 4.59 -19.92
N MET A 115 5.64 5.02 -19.09
CA MET A 115 5.93 5.79 -17.87
C MET A 115 6.70 4.98 -16.83
N LEU A 116 6.45 3.67 -16.72
CA LEU A 116 7.19 2.82 -15.77
C LEU A 116 8.66 2.61 -16.18
N LEU A 117 8.95 2.64 -17.48
CA LEU A 117 10.30 2.42 -18.01
C LEU A 117 11.09 3.72 -18.18
N ASP A 118 10.43 4.85 -18.45
CA ASP A 118 11.07 6.14 -18.73
C ASP A 118 10.71 7.22 -17.69
N PHE A 119 11.55 7.32 -16.66
CA PHE A 119 11.42 8.27 -15.57
C PHE A 119 11.39 9.74 -16.02
N TYR A 120 12.22 10.10 -17.01
CA TYR A 120 12.40 11.50 -17.41
C TYR A 120 11.21 12.03 -18.20
N ASN A 121 10.47 11.14 -18.86
CA ASN A 121 9.31 11.49 -19.65
C ASN A 121 7.98 11.20 -18.94
N THR A 122 7.98 10.69 -17.70
CA THR A 122 6.76 10.40 -16.92
C THR A 122 5.77 11.56 -16.91
N ASN A 123 6.21 12.78 -16.58
CA ASN A 123 5.31 13.95 -16.54
C ASN A 123 4.72 14.28 -17.93
N LYS A 124 5.50 14.12 -19.00
CA LYS A 124 5.05 14.40 -20.37
C LYS A 124 4.04 13.36 -20.83
N LEU A 125 4.34 12.08 -20.59
CA LEU A 125 3.45 10.97 -20.90
C LEU A 125 2.16 11.02 -20.05
N PHE A 126 2.25 11.50 -18.81
CA PHE A 126 1.09 11.76 -17.97
C PHE A 126 0.18 12.83 -18.60
N LEU A 127 0.73 13.95 -19.07
CA LEU A 127 -0.07 14.96 -19.78
C LEU A 127 -0.69 14.43 -21.08
N ALA A 128 -0.06 13.44 -21.73
CA ALA A 128 -0.63 12.77 -22.89
C ALA A 128 -1.71 11.74 -22.53
N ILE A 129 -1.67 11.12 -21.35
CA ILE A 129 -2.67 10.12 -20.93
C ILE A 129 -4.02 10.76 -20.62
N ILE A 130 -4.04 11.97 -20.05
CA ILE A 130 -5.30 12.62 -19.63
C ILE A 130 -6.25 12.88 -20.81
N PRO A 131 -5.82 13.47 -21.95
CA PRO A 131 -6.68 13.60 -23.14
C PRO A 131 -7.02 12.26 -23.81
N SER A 132 -6.20 11.24 -23.59
CA SER A 132 -6.35 9.90 -24.17
C SER A 132 -7.45 9.08 -23.49
N ILE A 133 -7.88 9.50 -22.30
CA ILE A 133 -8.88 8.83 -21.50
C ILE A 133 -10.28 9.22 -21.99
N ARG A 134 -10.90 8.32 -22.74
CA ARG A 134 -12.30 8.46 -23.22
C ARG A 134 -13.33 7.87 -22.27
N ASP A 135 -12.89 6.96 -21.40
CA ASP A 135 -13.72 6.09 -20.58
C ASP A 135 -13.81 6.53 -19.10
N GLY A 136 -13.41 7.77 -18.79
CA GLY A 136 -13.39 8.26 -17.40
C GLY A 136 -12.29 7.64 -16.53
N SER A 137 -11.21 7.12 -17.15
CA SER A 137 -10.01 6.52 -16.54
C SER A 137 -10.18 5.07 -16.15
N VAL A 138 -11.21 4.39 -16.64
CA VAL A 138 -11.51 3.00 -16.28
C VAL A 138 -10.36 2.07 -16.67
N HIS A 139 -9.86 2.14 -17.90
CA HIS A 139 -8.73 1.33 -18.35
C HIS A 139 -7.45 1.65 -17.58
N LEU A 140 -7.19 2.92 -17.30
CA LEU A 140 -6.03 3.34 -16.50
C LEU A 140 -6.09 2.74 -15.09
N CYS A 141 -7.22 2.92 -14.39
CA CYS A 141 -7.45 2.36 -13.07
C CYS A 141 -7.35 0.84 -13.07
N ASN A 142 -7.90 0.15 -14.07
CA ASN A 142 -7.80 -1.31 -14.19
C ASN A 142 -6.36 -1.78 -14.36
N CYS A 143 -5.59 -1.13 -15.24
CA CYS A 143 -4.17 -1.44 -15.45
C CYS A 143 -3.37 -1.29 -14.14
N LEU A 144 -3.51 -0.13 -13.48
CA LEU A 144 -2.78 0.17 -12.25
C LEU A 144 -3.19 -0.76 -11.12
N ASN A 145 -4.48 -1.02 -10.94
CA ASN A 145 -4.96 -1.94 -9.92
C ASN A 145 -4.44 -3.37 -10.15
N GLN A 146 -4.39 -3.85 -11.39
CA GLN A 146 -3.85 -5.17 -11.70
C GLN A 146 -2.33 -5.22 -11.47
N ILE A 147 -1.59 -4.19 -11.89
CA ILE A 147 -0.15 -4.10 -11.60
C ILE A 147 0.10 -4.08 -10.09
N LEU A 148 -0.61 -3.24 -9.34
CA LEU A 148 -0.45 -3.11 -7.89
C LEU A 148 -0.83 -4.38 -7.12
N SER A 149 -1.82 -5.13 -7.59
CA SER A 149 -2.32 -6.32 -6.89
C SER A 149 -1.57 -7.61 -7.25
N GLU A 150 -1.15 -7.75 -8.51
CA GLU A 150 -0.60 -9.01 -9.01
C GLU A 150 0.89 -8.94 -9.37
N LYS A 151 1.39 -7.75 -9.76
CA LYS A 151 2.71 -7.61 -10.41
C LYS A 151 3.72 -6.80 -9.64
N PHE A 152 3.29 -6.05 -8.61
CA PHE A 152 4.15 -5.12 -7.89
C PHE A 152 5.42 -5.78 -7.35
N SER A 153 5.32 -6.99 -6.78
CA SER A 153 6.46 -7.75 -6.24
C SER A 153 7.41 -8.26 -7.33
N LYS A 154 6.97 -8.34 -8.58
CA LYS A 154 7.76 -8.73 -9.75
C LYS A 154 8.38 -7.55 -10.48
N LEU A 155 7.93 -6.32 -10.25
CA LEU A 155 8.53 -5.14 -10.91
C LEU A 155 9.99 -4.93 -10.46
N HIS A 156 10.84 -4.46 -11.37
CA HIS A 156 12.15 -3.90 -10.98
C HIS A 156 12.00 -2.65 -10.11
N ASP A 157 13.05 -2.32 -9.34
CA ASP A 157 13.03 -1.15 -8.44
C ASP A 157 12.79 0.17 -9.18
N HIS A 158 13.39 0.34 -10.36
CA HIS A 158 13.13 1.49 -11.24
C HIS A 158 11.64 1.61 -11.59
N ALA A 159 11.03 0.53 -12.06
CA ALA A 159 9.62 0.52 -12.44
C ALA A 159 8.70 0.79 -11.23
N ARG A 160 9.05 0.32 -10.02
CA ARG A 160 8.30 0.64 -8.80
C ARG A 160 8.40 2.12 -8.44
N GLN A 161 9.59 2.72 -8.56
CA GLN A 161 9.76 4.16 -8.30
C GLN A 161 8.94 4.99 -9.29
N CYS A 162 8.97 4.66 -10.58
CA CYS A 162 8.13 5.30 -11.59
C CYS A 162 6.64 5.12 -11.30
N LEU A 163 6.21 3.93 -10.84
CA LEU A 163 4.82 3.68 -10.44
C LEU A 163 4.39 4.55 -9.25
N LEU A 164 5.26 4.74 -8.25
CA LEU A 164 5.00 5.63 -7.11
C LEU A 164 4.89 7.09 -7.55
N LEU A 165 5.74 7.54 -8.48
CA LEU A 165 5.63 8.86 -9.08
C LEU A 165 4.35 9.04 -9.88
N LEU A 166 3.94 8.02 -10.64
CA LEU A 166 2.66 8.04 -11.33
C LEU A 166 1.50 8.15 -10.33
N CYS A 167 1.49 7.37 -9.25
CA CYS A 167 0.48 7.50 -8.19
C CYS A 167 0.46 8.89 -7.55
N LYS A 168 1.62 9.53 -7.38
CA LYS A 168 1.74 10.92 -6.92
C LYS A 168 1.07 11.90 -7.90
N GLU A 169 1.37 11.81 -9.19
CA GLU A 169 0.75 12.67 -10.21
C GLU A 169 -0.76 12.41 -10.35
N LEU A 170 -1.21 11.17 -10.21
CA LEU A 170 -2.64 10.84 -10.20
C LEU A 170 -3.36 11.47 -9.01
N LEU A 171 -2.74 11.50 -7.82
CA LEU A 171 -3.33 12.12 -6.63
C LEU A 171 -3.43 13.65 -6.74
N ARG A 172 -2.50 14.28 -7.47
CA ARG A 172 -2.51 15.74 -7.72
C ARG A 172 -3.69 16.18 -8.60
N ASN A 173 -4.23 15.27 -9.41
CA ASN A 173 -5.27 15.57 -10.37
C ASN A 173 -6.61 14.96 -9.91
N PRO A 174 -7.76 15.62 -10.16
CA PRO A 174 -9.05 15.09 -9.75
C PRO A 174 -9.36 13.81 -10.53
N MET A 175 -9.23 12.66 -9.86
CA MET A 175 -9.49 11.33 -10.42
C MET A 175 -10.53 10.59 -9.58
N GLN A 176 -11.48 9.97 -10.26
CA GLN A 176 -12.44 9.08 -9.60
C GLN A 176 -11.76 7.80 -9.13
N ASN A 177 -12.17 7.30 -7.97
CA ASN A 177 -11.71 6.03 -7.40
C ASN A 177 -10.19 5.96 -7.08
N ILE A 178 -9.52 7.12 -6.93
CA ILE A 178 -8.10 7.19 -6.54
C ILE A 178 -7.83 6.47 -5.20
N GLU A 179 -8.82 6.41 -4.31
CA GLU A 179 -8.74 5.68 -3.05
C GLU A 179 -8.52 4.18 -3.25
N ILE A 180 -8.99 3.59 -4.36
CA ILE A 180 -8.79 2.16 -4.67
C ILE A 180 -7.35 1.91 -5.09
N ILE A 181 -6.76 2.81 -5.89
CA ILE A 181 -5.35 2.75 -6.28
C ILE A 181 -4.48 2.83 -5.03
N PHE A 182 -4.72 3.81 -4.15
CA PHE A 182 -3.96 3.95 -2.90
C PHE A 182 -4.22 2.82 -1.91
N TYR A 183 -5.43 2.27 -1.86
CA TYR A 183 -5.72 1.05 -1.11
C TYR A 183 -4.84 -0.11 -1.58
N ASN A 184 -4.79 -0.38 -2.89
CA ASN A 184 -3.97 -1.44 -3.47
C ASN A 184 -2.47 -1.18 -3.30
N LEU A 185 -2.05 0.08 -3.42
CA LEU A 185 -0.67 0.51 -3.20
C LEU A 185 -0.23 0.25 -1.74
N MET A 186 -1.04 0.66 -0.76
CA MET A 186 -0.76 0.43 0.66
C MET A 186 -0.79 -1.05 1.05
N ARG A 187 -1.54 -1.90 0.33
CA ARG A 187 -1.50 -3.36 0.53
C ARG A 187 -0.16 -4.01 0.16
N ASN A 188 0.69 -3.32 -0.60
CA ASN A 188 2.05 -3.80 -0.89
C ASN A 188 3.02 -3.57 0.27
N ILE A 189 2.65 -2.76 1.26
CA ILE A 189 3.40 -2.65 2.52
C ILE A 189 3.13 -3.91 3.35
N VAL A 190 4.18 -4.66 3.65
CA VAL A 190 4.13 -5.85 4.50
C VAL A 190 4.23 -5.41 5.97
N SER A 191 3.20 -5.70 6.76
CA SER A 191 3.24 -5.42 8.21
C SER A 191 4.22 -6.37 8.91
N GLY A 192 5.03 -5.86 9.84
CA GLY A 192 6.09 -6.61 10.53
C GLY A 192 7.44 -6.69 9.80
N ASP A 193 7.49 -6.33 8.52
CA ASP A 193 8.72 -6.34 7.72
C ASP A 193 9.50 -5.03 7.87
N ILE A 194 10.64 -5.08 8.56
CA ILE A 194 11.54 -3.94 8.79
C ILE A 194 12.66 -3.82 7.75
N SER A 195 12.57 -4.52 6.62
CA SER A 195 13.54 -4.39 5.53
C SER A 195 13.55 -2.97 4.97
N ASN A 196 14.72 -2.48 4.56
CA ASN A 196 14.89 -1.15 3.97
C ASN A 196 13.93 -0.90 2.78
N ARG A 197 13.63 -1.95 2.01
CA ARG A 197 12.71 -1.88 0.87
C ARG A 197 11.27 -1.60 1.33
N ASN A 198 10.79 -2.29 2.36
CA ASN A 198 9.46 -2.09 2.90
C ASN A 198 9.34 -0.73 3.59
N LEU A 199 10.35 -0.35 4.39
CA LEU A 199 10.42 0.96 5.04
C LEU A 199 10.42 2.12 4.04
N ALA A 200 11.20 2.01 2.96
CA ALA A 200 11.23 3.03 1.90
C ALA A 200 9.87 3.15 1.18
N LEU A 201 9.16 2.03 0.97
CA LEU A 201 7.82 2.04 0.41
C LEU A 201 6.82 2.74 1.35
N CYS A 202 6.84 2.40 2.65
CA CYS A 202 6.05 3.08 3.68
C CYS A 202 6.28 4.59 3.65
N GLU A 203 7.55 5.00 3.73
CA GLU A 203 7.93 6.40 3.80
C GLU A 203 7.51 7.16 2.53
N THR A 204 7.73 6.59 1.35
CA THR A 204 7.38 7.24 0.08
C THR A 204 5.88 7.43 -0.07
N ILE A 205 5.07 6.41 0.26
CA ILE A 205 3.60 6.52 0.20
C ILE A 205 3.11 7.57 1.21
N LEU A 206 3.68 7.57 2.42
CA LEU A 206 3.33 8.54 3.45
C LEU A 206 3.69 9.97 3.03
N ASP A 207 4.84 10.18 2.40
CA ASP A 207 5.25 11.49 1.88
C ASP A 207 4.30 11.99 0.81
N ILE A 208 3.89 11.14 -0.13
CA ILE A 208 2.89 11.49 -1.15
C ILE A 208 1.58 11.94 -0.49
N LEU A 209 1.10 11.20 0.51
CA LEU A 209 -0.13 11.53 1.24
C LEU A 209 0.00 12.81 2.08
N ILE A 210 1.17 13.08 2.66
CA ILE A 210 1.40 14.31 3.42
C ILE A 210 1.47 15.51 2.48
N GLU A 211 2.26 15.42 1.41
CA GLU A 211 2.49 16.49 0.43
C GLU A 211 1.20 16.91 -0.28
N HIS A 212 0.34 15.94 -0.63
CA HIS A 212 -0.89 16.19 -1.40
C HIS A 212 -2.17 16.10 -0.59
N ARG A 213 -2.09 16.35 0.72
CA ARG A 213 -3.26 16.35 1.62
C ARG A 213 -4.47 17.14 1.08
N PRO A 214 -4.32 18.38 0.57
CA PRO A 214 -5.45 19.14 0.07
C PRO A 214 -6.19 18.45 -1.09
N ALA A 215 -5.51 17.61 -1.88
CA ALA A 215 -6.09 16.94 -3.03
C ALA A 215 -7.09 15.82 -2.65
N TYR A 216 -7.04 15.31 -1.41
CA TYR A 216 -7.92 14.22 -0.97
C TYR A 216 -8.64 14.48 0.35
N GLU A 217 -8.64 15.72 0.87
CA GLU A 217 -9.30 16.06 2.14
C GLU A 217 -10.81 15.78 2.17
N ASN A 218 -11.43 15.73 0.98
CA ASN A 218 -12.85 15.38 0.80
C ASN A 218 -13.06 13.89 0.48
N ASN A 219 -11.99 13.13 0.20
CA ASN A 219 -12.04 11.70 -0.03
C ASN A 219 -11.95 10.93 1.30
N ILE A 220 -13.10 10.78 1.96
CA ILE A 220 -13.22 10.12 3.27
C ILE A 220 -12.64 8.70 3.24
N LEU A 221 -12.83 7.94 2.15
CA LEU A 221 -12.31 6.57 2.06
C LEU A 221 -10.79 6.54 2.02
N LEU A 222 -10.14 7.45 1.27
CA LEU A 222 -8.68 7.53 1.25
C LEU A 222 -8.12 7.93 2.63
N ILE A 223 -8.78 8.87 3.32
CA ILE A 223 -8.42 9.23 4.70
C ILE A 223 -8.53 8.00 5.62
N GLN A 224 -9.65 7.28 5.55
CA GLN A 224 -9.89 6.09 6.34
C GLN A 224 -8.87 4.98 6.06
N TYR A 225 -8.56 4.68 4.80
CA TYR A 225 -7.58 3.65 4.44
C TYR A 225 -6.18 4.03 4.91
N SER A 226 -5.74 5.25 4.63
CA SER A 226 -4.40 5.73 5.00
C SER A 226 -4.23 5.76 6.52
N LEU A 227 -5.19 6.32 7.26
CA LEU A 227 -5.16 6.29 8.72
C LEU A 227 -5.08 4.85 9.24
N PHE A 228 -5.97 3.95 8.78
CA PHE A 228 -6.04 2.59 9.30
C PHE A 228 -4.75 1.81 9.06
N LYS A 229 -4.12 2.00 7.88
CA LYS A 229 -2.83 1.37 7.57
C LYS A 229 -1.70 1.95 8.41
N PHE A 230 -1.50 3.26 8.40
CA PHE A 230 -0.36 3.87 9.09
C PHE A 230 -0.47 3.80 10.62
N LEU A 231 -1.68 3.87 11.18
CA LEU A 231 -1.87 3.67 12.62
C LEU A 231 -1.44 2.27 13.07
N ARG A 232 -1.65 1.26 12.22
CA ARG A 232 -1.16 -0.10 12.46
C ARG A 232 0.36 -0.20 12.35
N LEU A 233 0.97 0.46 11.37
CA LEU A 233 2.41 0.40 11.11
C LEU A 233 3.26 1.06 12.21
N ILE A 234 2.72 2.04 12.94
CA ILE A 234 3.40 2.67 14.09
C ILE A 234 3.92 1.62 15.09
N ALA A 235 3.17 0.54 15.32
CA ALA A 235 3.59 -0.53 16.22
C ALA A 235 4.82 -1.31 15.70
N ASP A 236 4.97 -1.43 14.39
CA ASP A 236 6.11 -2.12 13.76
C ASP A 236 7.36 -1.23 13.77
N HIS A 237 7.19 0.10 13.72
CA HIS A 237 8.28 1.08 13.66
C HIS A 237 8.66 1.68 15.02
N ALA A 238 8.23 1.07 16.13
CA ALA A 238 8.52 1.56 17.48
C ALA A 238 10.02 1.50 17.87
N ASN A 239 10.84 0.79 17.09
CA ASN A 239 12.29 0.74 17.28
C ASN A 239 12.92 2.13 17.06
N PRO A 240 13.80 2.62 17.96
CA PRO A 240 14.50 3.90 17.80
C PRO A 240 15.24 4.07 16.46
N SER A 241 15.69 2.99 15.83
CA SER A 241 16.34 3.04 14.50
C SER A 241 15.44 3.59 13.39
N HIS A 242 14.11 3.63 13.59
CA HIS A 242 13.13 4.11 12.61
C HIS A 242 12.40 5.39 13.06
N GLN A 243 12.96 6.11 14.05
CA GLN A 243 12.31 7.25 14.68
C GLN A 243 11.84 8.33 13.70
N ARG A 244 12.58 8.57 12.61
CA ARG A 244 12.19 9.55 11.58
C ARG A 244 10.86 9.18 10.92
N LEU A 245 10.70 7.93 10.48
CA LEU A 245 9.47 7.45 9.88
C LEU A 245 8.34 7.40 10.92
N LEU A 246 8.64 6.86 12.11
CA LEU A 246 7.69 6.76 13.22
C LEU A 246 7.05 8.12 13.55
N ILE A 247 7.85 9.19 13.66
CA ILE A 247 7.34 10.54 13.94
C ILE A 247 6.42 11.04 12.82
N LYS A 248 6.73 10.75 11.55
CA LYS A 248 5.87 11.13 10.41
C LYS A 248 4.53 10.40 10.48
N GLU A 249 4.53 9.11 10.79
CA GLU A 249 3.31 8.30 10.93
C GLU A 249 2.44 8.80 12.09
N ILE A 250 3.04 9.05 13.26
CA ILE A 250 2.34 9.59 14.44
C ILE A 250 1.68 10.93 14.08
N ARG A 251 2.43 11.87 13.49
CA ARG A 251 1.90 13.18 13.10
C ARG A 251 0.77 13.07 12.07
N PHE A 252 0.93 12.20 11.07
CA PHE A 252 -0.08 11.96 10.05
C PHE A 252 -1.37 11.41 10.65
N CYS A 253 -1.28 10.36 11.47
CA CYS A 253 -2.45 9.76 12.10
C CYS A 253 -3.12 10.70 13.10
N ASN A 254 -2.33 11.39 13.93
CA ASN A 254 -2.84 12.33 14.92
C ASN A 254 -3.59 13.50 14.27
N HIS A 255 -3.12 14.00 13.13
CA HIS A 255 -3.82 15.03 12.36
C HIS A 255 -5.25 14.60 12.02
N TRP A 256 -5.44 13.45 11.36
CA TRP A 256 -6.79 13.01 10.98
C TRP A 256 -7.67 12.64 12.17
N LEU A 257 -7.09 12.07 13.23
CA LEU A 257 -7.81 11.76 14.47
C LEU A 257 -8.28 13.02 15.20
N THR A 258 -7.60 14.16 15.04
CA THR A 258 -7.98 15.42 15.67
C THR A 258 -8.94 16.22 14.78
N GLU A 259 -8.63 16.34 13.49
CA GLU A 259 -9.36 17.22 12.57
C GLU A 259 -10.65 16.59 12.02
N ARG A 260 -10.67 15.27 11.83
CA ARG A 260 -11.73 14.57 11.10
C ARG A 260 -12.25 13.33 11.83
N PHE A 261 -12.25 13.35 13.17
CA PHE A 261 -12.64 12.20 13.99
C PHE A 261 -14.02 11.62 13.62
N SER A 262 -15.00 12.48 13.33
CA SER A 262 -16.35 12.07 12.93
C SER A 262 -16.34 11.13 11.71
N ASP A 263 -15.45 11.36 10.75
CA ASP A 263 -15.31 10.55 9.54
C ASP A 263 -14.68 9.19 9.83
N LEU A 264 -14.06 9.01 11.00
CA LEU A 264 -13.36 7.79 11.41
C LEU A 264 -14.23 6.86 12.26
N ILE A 265 -15.33 7.36 12.84
CA ILE A 265 -16.29 6.57 13.62
C ILE A 265 -16.80 5.32 12.86
N PRO A 266 -17.12 5.38 11.55
CA PRO A 266 -17.57 4.21 10.80
C PRO A 266 -16.54 3.07 10.68
N LEU A 267 -15.26 3.31 10.99
CA LEU A 267 -14.24 2.26 11.05
C LEU A 267 -14.55 1.22 12.14
N GLY A 268 -15.24 1.62 13.20
CA GLY A 268 -15.73 0.71 14.25
C GLY A 268 -14.63 0.13 15.13
N ARG A 269 -14.91 -1.07 15.67
CA ARG A 269 -14.14 -1.69 16.75
C ARG A 269 -12.64 -1.88 16.51
N ASP A 270 -12.21 -2.16 15.28
CA ASP A 270 -10.80 -2.39 15.00
C ASP A 270 -9.99 -1.08 15.01
N LEU A 271 -10.60 0.10 14.80
CA LEU A 271 -9.88 1.36 15.03
C LEU A 271 -9.54 1.52 16.52
N ILE A 272 -10.44 1.17 17.44
CA ILE A 272 -10.15 1.16 18.89
C ILE A 272 -9.01 0.19 19.22
N ARG A 273 -9.00 -0.99 18.59
CA ARG A 273 -7.91 -1.97 18.75
C ARG A 273 -6.56 -1.38 18.33
N LEU A 274 -6.49 -0.71 17.17
CA LEU A 274 -5.26 -0.08 16.69
C LEU A 274 -4.82 1.06 17.62
N LEU A 275 -5.75 1.92 18.05
CA LEU A 275 -5.47 2.98 19.03
C LEU A 275 -4.94 2.43 20.36
N GLN A 276 -5.41 1.26 20.80
CA GLN A 276 -4.93 0.63 22.02
C GLN A 276 -3.45 0.24 21.91
N GLN A 277 -3.02 -0.25 20.74
CA GLN A 277 -1.63 -0.65 20.49
C GLN A 277 -0.65 0.51 20.62
N VAL A 278 -1.09 1.72 20.28
CA VAL A 278 -0.25 2.94 20.28
C VAL A 278 -0.52 3.87 21.46
N SER A 279 -1.31 3.42 22.44
CA SER A 279 -1.82 4.24 23.55
C SER A 279 -0.76 4.87 24.47
N ARG A 280 0.48 4.37 24.43
CA ARG A 280 1.61 4.88 25.23
C ARG A 280 2.33 6.05 24.58
N ILE A 281 2.05 6.35 23.31
CA ILE A 281 2.60 7.50 22.61
C ILE A 281 1.79 8.73 23.03
N THR A 282 2.48 9.82 23.38
CA THR A 282 1.89 11.00 24.04
C THR A 282 0.67 11.55 23.30
N GLU A 283 0.72 11.67 21.98
CA GLU A 283 -0.38 12.16 21.14
C GLU A 283 -1.63 11.26 21.26
N PHE A 284 -1.44 9.94 21.21
CA PHE A 284 -2.55 8.99 21.31
C PHE A 284 -3.03 8.79 22.75
N GLU A 285 -2.16 8.97 23.76
CA GLU A 285 -2.56 9.00 25.16
C GLU A 285 -3.53 10.17 25.43
N GLN A 286 -3.22 11.35 24.88
CA GLN A 286 -4.10 12.51 24.98
C GLN A 286 -5.46 12.26 24.29
N LEU A 287 -5.45 11.62 23.12
CA LEU A 287 -6.67 11.19 22.45
C LEU A 287 -7.46 10.19 23.31
N TRP A 288 -6.80 9.20 23.92
CA TRP A 288 -7.43 8.24 24.81
C TRP A 288 -8.10 8.90 26.02
N ARG A 289 -7.44 9.88 26.63
CA ARG A 289 -8.04 10.69 27.70
C ARG A 289 -9.32 11.34 27.22
N LYS A 290 -9.32 12.01 26.05
CA LYS A 290 -10.53 12.61 25.46
C LYS A 290 -11.63 11.56 25.19
N ILE A 291 -11.29 10.40 24.62
CA ILE A 291 -12.24 9.31 24.35
C ILE A 291 -12.96 8.87 25.62
N LEU A 292 -12.24 8.78 26.75
CA LEU A 292 -12.78 8.27 28.01
C LEU A 292 -13.48 9.34 28.86
N THR A 293 -12.94 10.57 28.90
CA THR A 293 -13.41 11.61 29.84
C THR A 293 -14.24 12.69 29.18
N ASN A 294 -14.09 12.94 27.87
CA ASN A 294 -14.82 13.98 27.15
C ASN A 294 -15.08 13.60 25.67
N PRO A 295 -15.77 12.49 25.39
CA PRO A 295 -15.94 11.97 24.02
C PRO A 295 -16.67 12.93 23.07
N THR A 296 -17.58 13.76 23.59
CA THR A 296 -18.35 14.71 22.78
C THR A 296 -17.49 15.83 22.19
N SER A 297 -16.32 16.11 22.79
CA SER A 297 -15.34 17.05 22.23
C SER A 297 -14.70 16.57 20.92
N LEU A 298 -14.68 15.25 20.66
CA LEU A 298 -14.18 14.68 19.42
C LEU A 298 -15.25 14.69 18.33
N SER A 299 -16.49 14.38 18.72
CA SER A 299 -17.67 14.49 17.86
C SER A 299 -18.92 14.39 18.72
N PRO A 300 -19.95 15.21 18.50
CA PRO A 300 -21.21 15.10 19.23
C PRO A 300 -21.92 13.75 18.99
N LYS A 301 -21.58 13.03 17.92
CA LYS A 301 -22.14 11.72 17.57
C LYS A 301 -21.33 10.54 18.14
N PHE A 302 -20.20 10.80 18.79
CA PHE A 302 -19.30 9.74 19.21
C PHE A 302 -19.79 9.03 20.49
N SER A 303 -19.80 7.71 20.44
CA SER A 303 -19.98 6.82 21.59
C SER A 303 -18.99 5.66 21.49
N LEU A 304 -18.12 5.52 22.49
CA LEU A 304 -17.15 4.42 22.55
C LEU A 304 -17.85 3.05 22.53
N VAL A 305 -18.93 2.91 23.31
CA VAL A 305 -19.72 1.67 23.36
C VAL A 305 -20.32 1.35 22.00
N GLN A 306 -20.86 2.34 21.30
CA GLN A 306 -21.41 2.13 19.96
C GLN A 306 -20.32 1.75 18.96
N MET A 307 -19.18 2.43 19.00
CA MET A 307 -18.06 2.13 18.11
C MET A 307 -17.49 0.72 18.32
N LEU A 308 -17.42 0.23 19.55
CA LEU A 308 -17.03 -1.14 19.88
C LEU A 308 -18.03 -2.19 19.37
N LYS A 309 -19.32 -1.84 19.28
CA LYS A 309 -20.36 -2.68 18.68
C LYS A 309 -20.34 -2.64 17.15
N THR A 310 -19.89 -1.53 16.56
CA THR A 310 -19.78 -1.37 15.10
C THR A 310 -18.72 -2.31 14.55
N ARG A 311 -19.15 -3.28 13.73
CA ARG A 311 -18.25 -4.18 13.01
C ARG A 311 -17.46 -3.40 11.97
N THR A 312 -16.13 -3.51 12.02
CA THR A 312 -15.24 -2.98 10.98
C THR A 312 -15.49 -3.67 9.63
N ASN A 313 -15.60 -2.87 8.57
CA ASN A 313 -15.77 -3.39 7.21
C ASN A 313 -14.54 -4.24 6.82
N ARG A 314 -14.79 -5.41 6.19
CA ARG A 314 -13.74 -6.37 5.80
C ARG A 314 -12.62 -5.75 4.97
N ARG A 315 -12.90 -4.71 4.19
CA ARG A 315 -11.90 -4.00 3.39
C ARG A 315 -10.73 -3.46 4.24
N PHE A 316 -11.00 -2.96 5.45
CA PHE A 316 -9.93 -2.45 6.33
C PHE A 316 -9.08 -3.59 6.91
N ILE A 317 -9.69 -4.75 7.15
CA ILE A 317 -8.94 -5.93 7.59
C ILE A 317 -8.08 -6.48 6.44
N ARG A 318 -8.60 -6.49 5.21
CA ARG A 318 -7.86 -6.87 4.00
C ARG A 318 -6.70 -5.91 3.70
N LEU A 319 -6.85 -4.62 4.00
CA LEU A 319 -5.79 -3.62 3.84
C LEU A 319 -4.52 -3.96 4.63
N LEU A 320 -4.66 -4.65 5.77
CA LEU A 320 -3.53 -4.98 6.64
C LEU A 320 -2.74 -6.23 6.20
N ILE A 321 -3.22 -6.94 5.18
CA ILE A 321 -2.53 -8.11 4.61
C ILE A 321 -2.25 -7.91 3.12
N THR A 322 -1.14 -8.45 2.64
CA THR A 322 -0.78 -8.37 1.22
C THR A 322 -1.67 -9.28 0.36
N PHE A 323 -1.71 -9.03 -0.94
CA PHE A 323 -2.44 -9.87 -1.89
C PHE A 323 -1.93 -11.32 -1.91
N ASP A 324 -0.61 -11.51 -1.82
CA ASP A 324 0.02 -12.82 -1.80
C ASP A 324 -0.37 -13.63 -0.55
N ILE A 325 -0.36 -12.98 0.62
CA ILE A 325 -0.83 -13.59 1.88
C ILE A 325 -2.30 -13.98 1.75
N GLU A 326 -3.16 -13.09 1.27
CA GLU A 326 -4.59 -13.37 1.07
C GLU A 326 -4.80 -14.57 0.13
N LYS A 327 -4.08 -14.62 -0.98
CA LYS A 327 -4.14 -15.73 -1.95
C LYS A 327 -3.73 -17.06 -1.32
N LYS A 328 -2.63 -17.07 -0.55
CA LYS A 328 -2.14 -18.28 0.16
C LYS A 328 -3.12 -18.76 1.23
N LEU A 329 -3.68 -17.86 2.02
CA LEU A 329 -4.68 -18.23 3.05
C LEU A 329 -5.96 -18.77 2.41
N ASN A 330 -6.45 -18.15 1.33
CA ASN A 330 -7.61 -18.66 0.60
C ASN A 330 -7.34 -20.03 -0.03
N PHE A 331 -6.13 -20.26 -0.54
CA PHE A 331 -5.73 -21.58 -1.03
C PHE A 331 -5.77 -22.65 0.07
N LEU A 332 -5.25 -22.36 1.27
CA LEU A 332 -5.28 -23.28 2.40
C LEU A 332 -6.70 -23.77 2.73
N VAL A 333 -7.68 -22.87 2.77
CA VAL A 333 -9.06 -23.25 3.14
C VAL A 333 -9.90 -23.83 2.01
N SER A 334 -9.52 -23.60 0.76
CA SER A 334 -10.34 -24.02 -0.40
C SER A 334 -9.76 -25.22 -1.14
N GLN A 335 -8.47 -25.52 -0.96
CA GLN A 335 -7.77 -26.54 -1.75
C GLN A 335 -6.98 -27.55 -0.91
N VAL A 336 -6.67 -27.24 0.36
CA VAL A 336 -5.85 -28.12 1.20
C VAL A 336 -6.73 -28.95 2.12
N ARG A 337 -6.53 -30.26 2.12
CA ARG A 337 -7.19 -31.19 3.02
C ARG A 337 -6.59 -31.15 4.42
N LEU A 338 -7.44 -31.31 5.42
CA LEU A 338 -7.02 -31.52 6.80
C LEU A 338 -6.13 -32.79 6.89
N GLY A 339 -5.01 -32.66 7.58
CA GLY A 339 -3.93 -33.65 7.65
C GLY A 339 -2.81 -33.44 6.64
N SER A 340 -3.03 -32.66 5.56
CA SER A 340 -2.03 -32.39 4.51
C SER A 340 -1.43 -30.99 4.58
N GLN A 341 -1.78 -30.20 5.60
CA GLN A 341 -1.42 -28.78 5.68
C GLN A 341 0.02 -28.47 6.10
N ARG A 342 0.71 -29.43 6.72
CA ARG A 342 2.01 -29.21 7.39
C ARG A 342 3.03 -28.50 6.50
N ARG A 343 3.24 -29.01 5.27
CA ARG A 343 4.21 -28.42 4.33
C ARG A 343 3.85 -26.97 3.95
N TYR A 344 2.56 -26.69 3.76
CA TYR A 344 2.09 -25.35 3.41
C TYR A 344 2.23 -24.38 4.58
N GLN A 345 1.93 -24.82 5.80
CA GLN A 345 2.16 -24.05 7.03
C GLN A 345 3.66 -23.77 7.23
N GLU A 346 4.53 -24.77 7.04
CA GLU A 346 5.99 -24.60 7.14
C GLU A 346 6.52 -23.58 6.12
N TRP A 347 6.03 -23.62 4.87
CA TRP A 347 6.37 -22.61 3.86
C TRP A 347 5.89 -21.22 4.23
N PHE A 348 4.64 -21.10 4.68
CA PHE A 348 4.06 -19.83 5.11
C PHE A 348 4.82 -19.26 6.31
N GLN A 349 5.14 -20.09 7.29
CA GLN A 349 5.90 -19.73 8.48
C GLN A 349 7.31 -19.28 8.15
N LYS A 350 8.02 -20.03 7.29
CA LYS A 350 9.36 -19.66 6.84
C LYS A 350 9.36 -18.32 6.12
N GLN A 351 8.32 -18.01 5.36
CA GLN A 351 8.26 -16.78 4.58
C GLN A 351 7.83 -15.56 5.42
N TYR A 352 6.87 -15.70 6.34
CA TYR A 352 6.25 -14.54 7.00
C TYR A 352 6.47 -14.48 8.52
N PHE A 353 7.06 -15.49 9.15
CA PHE A 353 7.24 -15.55 10.60
C PHE A 353 8.64 -15.99 11.02
N SER A 354 9.64 -15.85 10.15
CA SER A 354 11.02 -16.20 10.43
C SER A 354 11.72 -15.26 11.42
N THR A 355 11.17 -14.08 11.67
CA THR A 355 11.77 -13.06 12.56
C THR A 355 10.82 -12.66 13.70
N SER A 356 11.38 -12.11 14.77
CA SER A 356 10.65 -11.66 15.97
C SER A 356 9.71 -10.49 15.69
N GLU A 357 10.01 -9.67 14.70
CA GLU A 357 9.25 -8.46 14.35
C GLU A 357 7.89 -8.82 13.72
N ASN A 358 7.81 -9.99 13.07
CA ASN A 358 6.60 -10.47 12.41
C ASN A 358 5.49 -10.95 13.37
N GLN A 359 5.70 -10.85 14.69
CA GLN A 359 4.68 -11.21 15.68
C GLN A 359 3.41 -10.38 15.54
N MET A 360 3.53 -9.11 15.14
CA MET A 360 2.36 -8.24 14.95
C MET A 360 1.50 -8.67 13.75
N LEU A 361 2.11 -9.25 12.70
CA LEU A 361 1.40 -9.79 11.55
C LEU A 361 0.43 -10.93 11.94
N ARG A 362 0.75 -11.73 12.96
CA ARG A 362 -0.14 -12.82 13.45
C ARG A 362 -1.52 -12.28 13.82
N SER A 363 -1.56 -11.16 14.54
CA SER A 363 -2.83 -10.53 14.95
C SER A 363 -3.67 -10.16 13.74
N ASP A 364 -3.06 -9.53 12.73
CA ASP A 364 -3.78 -9.12 11.51
C ASP A 364 -4.28 -10.33 10.71
N LEU A 365 -3.50 -11.42 10.65
CA LEU A 365 -3.90 -12.67 9.98
C LEU A 365 -5.08 -13.34 10.69
N ILE A 366 -5.06 -13.43 12.02
CA ILE A 366 -6.19 -13.97 12.81
C ILE A 366 -7.44 -13.11 12.56
N ARG A 367 -7.30 -11.78 12.57
CA ARG A 367 -8.43 -10.87 12.27
C ARG A 367 -8.96 -11.12 10.86
N PHE A 368 -8.09 -11.28 9.87
CA PHE A 368 -8.48 -11.58 8.49
C PHE A 368 -9.21 -12.93 8.38
N ILE A 369 -8.66 -14.00 8.94
CA ILE A 369 -9.28 -15.33 8.94
C ILE A 369 -10.69 -15.27 9.57
N CYS A 370 -10.82 -14.63 10.73
CA CYS A 370 -12.10 -14.55 11.43
C CYS A 370 -13.14 -13.66 10.72
N ASN A 371 -12.72 -12.55 10.10
CA ASN A 371 -13.65 -11.57 9.55
C ASN A 371 -13.92 -11.70 8.05
N SER A 372 -13.01 -12.30 7.29
CA SER A 372 -13.04 -12.30 5.82
C SER A 372 -13.16 -13.68 5.21
N ILE A 373 -12.65 -14.73 5.86
CA ILE A 373 -12.81 -16.10 5.38
C ILE A 373 -14.11 -16.68 5.95
N HIS A 374 -15.09 -16.88 5.06
CA HIS A 374 -16.38 -17.48 5.36
C HIS A 374 -16.67 -18.59 4.36
N PRO A 375 -16.19 -19.82 4.62
CA PRO A 375 -16.40 -20.95 3.74
C PRO A 375 -17.90 -21.28 3.61
N SER A 376 -18.31 -21.83 2.46
CA SER A 376 -19.68 -22.33 2.27
C SER A 376 -19.95 -23.54 3.17
N ASN A 377 -21.23 -23.88 3.37
CA ASN A 377 -21.60 -25.08 4.13
C ASN A 377 -21.01 -26.36 3.52
N GLU A 378 -20.87 -26.42 2.20
CA GLU A 378 -20.20 -27.52 1.49
C GLU A 378 -18.73 -27.64 1.88
N ILE A 379 -18.00 -26.52 1.91
CA ILE A 379 -16.60 -26.51 2.35
C ILE A 379 -16.49 -26.91 3.83
N ILE A 380 -17.41 -26.42 4.68
CA ILE A 380 -17.43 -26.75 6.12
C ILE A 380 -17.67 -28.25 6.35
N ALA A 381 -18.50 -28.88 5.52
CA ALA A 381 -18.81 -30.31 5.60
C ALA A 381 -17.78 -31.22 4.89
N SER A 382 -16.78 -30.63 4.22
CA SER A 382 -15.74 -31.36 3.50
C SER A 382 -14.54 -31.73 4.38
N ASP A 383 -13.56 -32.42 3.79
CA ASP A 383 -12.26 -32.71 4.41
C ASP A 383 -11.23 -31.58 4.26
N LEU A 384 -11.66 -30.40 3.75
CA LEU A 384 -10.79 -29.24 3.61
C LEU A 384 -10.40 -28.64 4.98
N MET A 385 -9.27 -27.94 4.98
CA MET A 385 -8.70 -27.38 6.18
C MET A 385 -9.61 -26.31 6.79
N PRO A 386 -10.07 -26.49 8.05
CA PRO A 386 -10.97 -25.55 8.70
C PRO A 386 -10.21 -24.32 9.20
N ARG A 387 -10.95 -23.22 9.43
CA ARG A 387 -10.36 -21.94 9.89
C ARG A 387 -9.60 -22.04 11.21
N TRP A 388 -10.07 -22.85 12.15
CA TRP A 388 -9.42 -23.00 13.45
C TRP A 388 -8.02 -23.60 13.31
N ALA A 389 -7.81 -24.51 12.36
CA ALA A 389 -6.51 -25.12 12.08
C ALA A 389 -5.50 -24.16 11.41
N MET A 390 -5.95 -22.99 10.92
CA MET A 390 -5.03 -21.90 10.53
C MET A 390 -4.60 -21.04 11.70
N ILE A 391 -5.45 -20.90 12.72
CA ILE A 391 -5.23 -19.98 13.85
C ILE A 391 -4.31 -20.63 14.89
N ASP A 392 -4.48 -21.93 15.10
CA ASP A 392 -3.68 -22.75 16.00
C ASP A 392 -2.98 -23.84 15.17
N PRO A 393 -1.91 -23.47 14.43
CA PRO A 393 -1.24 -24.34 13.47
C PRO A 393 -0.49 -25.52 14.09
#